data_AF-J7Q9W7-F1
#
_entry.id   AF-J7Q9W7-F1
#
_cell.length_a   1.000
_cell.length_b   1.000
_cell.length_c   1.000
_cell.angle_alpha   90.00
_cell.angle_beta   90.00
_cell.angle_gamma   90.00
#
_symmetry.space_group_name_H-M   'P 1'
#
loop_
_entity.id
_entity.type
_entity.pdbx_description
1 polymer ?
#
loop_
_entity_poly.entity_id
_entity_poly.type
_entity_poly.pdbx_seq_one_letter_code
_entity_poly.pdbx_strand_id
1 'polypeptide(L)'
;MPQGVRFTGAYEVSALPALIPGSWYIGFACKKCRQHFAILTEPTGTGALEISGPATFDVTCPNCNTRGEYSAADITQFQAAQGGPSSTA
;
A
#
# COMPACT_ATOMS: atom_id res chain seq x y z
N MET A 1 -4.22 -4.74 22.13
CA MET A 1 -3.19 -3.71 21.88
C MET A 1 -2.98 -3.64 20.38
N PRO A 2 -3.24 -2.50 19.74
CA PRO A 2 -3.00 -2.35 18.30
C PRO A 2 -1.51 -2.55 18.04
N GLN A 3 -1.18 -3.35 17.04
CA GLN A 3 0.20 -3.49 16.59
C GLN A 3 0.48 -2.29 15.67
N GLY A 4 1.56 -1.56 15.98
CA GLY A 4 1.96 -0.39 15.20
C GLY A 4 3.23 -0.67 14.42
N VAL A 5 3.27 -0.26 13.16
CA VAL A 5 4.48 -0.21 12.35
C VAL A 5 4.87 1.24 12.14
N ARG A 6 6.11 1.55 12.51
CA ARG A 6 6.68 2.87 12.35
C ARG A 6 7.72 2.86 11.24
N PHE A 7 7.41 3.50 10.13
CA PHE A 7 8.33 3.66 9.01
C PHE A 7 9.15 4.94 9.17
N THR A 8 10.46 4.86 8.94
CA THR A 8 11.37 6.02 8.99
C THR A 8 12.32 5.98 7.79
N GLY A 9 12.44 7.09 7.06
CA GLY A 9 13.36 7.22 5.92
C GLY A 9 12.69 7.22 4.55
N ALA A 10 13.49 7.15 3.49
CA ALA A 10 13.03 7.13 2.11
C ALA A 10 13.11 5.71 1.53
N TYR A 11 12.01 5.24 0.95
CA TYR A 11 11.87 3.91 0.38
C TYR A 11 11.51 4.03 -1.10
N GLU A 12 12.34 3.48 -1.98
CA GLU A 12 11.94 3.22 -3.36
C GLU A 12 11.27 1.85 -3.41
N VAL A 13 10.00 1.83 -3.77
CA VAL A 13 9.16 0.63 -3.69
C VAL A 13 8.43 0.36 -5.00
N SER A 14 8.15 -0.91 -5.25
CA SER A 14 7.36 -1.36 -6.38
C SER A 14 6.06 -1.99 -5.90
N ALA A 15 4.99 -1.78 -6.67
CA ALA A 15 3.71 -2.43 -6.39
C ALA A 15 3.82 -3.96 -6.57
N LEU A 16 3.12 -4.71 -5.72
CA LEU A 16 3.02 -6.16 -5.83
C LEU A 16 2.29 -6.54 -7.13
N PRO A 17 2.82 -7.50 -7.92
CA PRO A 17 2.26 -7.85 -9.22
C PRO A 17 0.96 -8.64 -9.14
N ALA A 18 0.73 -9.34 -8.02
CA ALA A 18 -0.46 -10.15 -7.79
C ALA A 18 -0.85 -10.07 -6.32
N LEU A 19 -2.16 -10.00 -6.07
CA LEU A 19 -2.74 -9.99 -4.73
C LEU A 19 -3.46 -11.32 -4.48
N ILE A 20 -3.48 -11.76 -3.23
CA ILE A 20 -4.23 -12.94 -2.80
C ILE A 20 -5.60 -12.44 -2.33
N PRO A 21 -6.71 -12.89 -2.94
CA PRO A 21 -8.05 -12.51 -2.51
C PRO A 21 -8.26 -12.78 -1.02
N GLY A 22 -8.88 -11.84 -0.31
CA GLY A 22 -9.17 -11.94 1.12
C GLY A 22 -7.98 -11.64 2.04
N SER A 23 -6.77 -11.46 1.50
CA SER A 23 -5.60 -11.03 2.28
C SER A 23 -5.56 -9.51 2.43
N TRP A 24 -4.99 -9.05 3.53
CA TRP A 24 -4.78 -7.62 3.80
C TRP A 24 -3.42 -7.16 3.31
N TYR A 25 -3.41 -5.93 2.80
CA TYR A 25 -2.24 -5.31 2.22
C TYR A 25 -2.09 -3.88 2.69
N ILE A 26 -0.84 -3.44 2.72
CA ILE A 26 -0.43 -2.07 2.93
C ILE A 26 -0.02 -1.52 1.55
N GLY A 27 -0.58 -0.38 1.17
CA GLY A 27 -0.35 0.17 -0.14
C GLY A 27 -0.79 1.62 -0.28
N PHE A 28 -1.01 2.06 -1.51
CA PHE A 28 -1.30 3.45 -1.83
C PHE A 28 -2.40 3.54 -2.89
N ALA A 29 -3.16 4.63 -2.84
CA ALA A 29 -4.04 5.03 -3.93
C ALA A 29 -3.25 5.89 -4.92
N CYS A 30 -3.13 5.47 -6.17
CA CYS A 30 -2.43 6.28 -7.17
C CYS A 30 -3.14 7.63 -7.35
N LYS A 31 -2.41 8.75 -7.18
CA LYS A 31 -2.97 10.11 -7.31
C LYS A 31 -3.56 10.40 -8.71
N LYS A 32 -3.13 9.67 -9.75
CA LYS A 32 -3.59 9.84 -11.14
C LYS A 32 -4.75 8.92 -11.53
N CYS A 33 -4.57 7.60 -11.42
CA CYS A 33 -5.60 6.64 -11.85
C CYS A 33 -6.54 6.19 -10.73
N ARG A 34 -6.32 6.66 -9.48
CA ARG A 34 -7.15 6.43 -8.29
C ARG A 34 -7.34 4.96 -7.90
N GLN A 35 -6.63 4.04 -8.54
CA GLN A 35 -6.59 2.63 -8.17
C GLN A 35 -5.66 2.40 -6.98
N HIS A 36 -6.00 1.42 -6.15
CA HIS A 36 -5.17 0.99 -5.03
C HIS A 36 -4.20 -0.11 -5.45
N PHE A 37 -2.93 0.05 -5.05
CA PHE A 37 -1.87 -0.91 -5.30
C PHE A 37 -1.20 -1.28 -3.98
N ALA A 38 -0.92 -2.57 -3.79
CA ALA A 38 -0.21 -3.03 -2.60
C ALA A 38 1.30 -2.88 -2.77
N ILE A 39 2.00 -2.58 -1.69
CA ILE A 39 3.46 -2.60 -1.63
C ILE A 39 3.94 -3.75 -0.74
N LEU A 40 3.20 -4.03 0.35
CA LEU A 40 3.53 -5.04 1.34
C LEU A 40 2.27 -5.79 1.77
N THR A 41 2.44 -7.05 2.20
CA THR A 41 1.39 -7.79 2.90
C THR A 41 1.26 -7.27 4.33
N GLU A 42 0.03 -7.09 4.79
CA GLU A 42 -0.26 -6.68 6.16
C GLU A 42 -0.15 -7.92 7.08
N PRO A 43 0.80 -7.95 8.04
CA PRO A 43 1.18 -9.18 8.74
C PRO A 43 0.15 -9.67 9.77
N THR A 44 -0.75 -8.81 10.24
CA THR A 44 -1.78 -9.17 11.23
C THR A 44 -3.04 -9.73 10.58
N GLY A 45 -3.28 -9.44 9.30
CA GLY A 45 -4.48 -9.86 8.58
C GLY A 45 -5.76 -9.22 9.12
N THR A 46 -5.65 -8.11 9.85
CA THR A 46 -6.79 -7.43 10.50
C THR A 46 -7.13 -6.09 9.87
N GLY A 47 -6.22 -5.49 9.08
CA GLY A 47 -6.40 -4.14 8.56
C GLY A 47 -6.39 -3.05 9.63
N ALA A 48 -5.98 -3.38 10.85
CA ALA A 48 -5.96 -2.48 12.00
C ALA A 48 -4.53 -2.15 12.46
N LEU A 49 -3.55 -2.28 11.57
CA LEU A 49 -2.16 -1.92 11.86
C LEU A 49 -2.04 -0.40 11.92
N GLU A 50 -1.51 0.14 13.02
CA GLU A 50 -1.24 1.57 13.08
C GLU A 50 0.01 1.86 12.24
N ILE A 51 -0.15 2.61 11.15
CA ILE A 51 0.96 3.03 10.28
C ILE A 51 1.33 4.46 10.64
N SER A 52 2.60 4.68 10.95
CA SER A 52 3.08 6.01 11.39
C SER A 52 4.55 6.25 11.06
N GLY A 53 4.98 7.50 11.19
CA GLY A 53 6.39 7.89 11.12
C GLY A 53 6.77 8.75 9.90
N PRO A 54 7.96 9.39 9.94
CA PRO A 54 8.47 10.24 8.88
C PRO A 54 9.10 9.38 7.76
N ALA A 55 8.26 8.64 7.03
CA ALA A 55 8.68 7.90 5.87
C ALA A 55 8.11 8.48 4.57
N THR A 56 8.92 8.43 3.52
CA THR A 56 8.53 8.70 2.14
C THR A 56 8.68 7.43 1.31
N PHE A 57 7.69 7.20 0.45
CA PHE A 57 7.60 6.06 -0.45
C PHE A 57 7.54 6.60 -1.88
N ASP A 58 8.59 6.35 -2.65
CA ASP A 58 8.60 6.63 -4.07
C ASP A 58 8.18 5.37 -4.82
N VAL A 59 7.10 5.49 -5.60
CA VAL A 59 6.55 4.36 -6.35
C VAL A 59 6.09 4.79 -7.74
N THR A 60 6.40 3.94 -8.71
CA THR A 60 5.82 4.04 -10.05
C THR A 60 4.55 3.21 -10.12
N CYS A 61 3.43 3.86 -10.43
CA CYS A 61 2.15 3.17 -10.57
C CYS A 61 2.19 2.19 -11.75
N PRO A 62 1.96 0.87 -11.54
CA PRO A 62 2.07 -0.12 -12.60
C PRO A 62 0.98 0.00 -13.67
N ASN A 63 -0.16 0.63 -13.35
CA ASN A 63 -1.26 0.81 -14.29
C ASN A 63 -1.06 2.00 -15.24
N CYS A 64 -0.57 3.14 -14.73
CA CYS A 64 -0.47 4.38 -15.52
C CYS A 64 0.95 4.95 -15.65
N ASN A 65 1.96 4.19 -15.21
CA ASN A 65 3.40 4.52 -15.24
C ASN A 65 3.75 5.89 -14.63
N THR A 66 2.89 6.40 -13.74
CA THR A 66 3.11 7.69 -13.09
C THR A 66 3.88 7.47 -11.81
N ARG A 67 5.03 8.11 -11.69
CA ARG A 67 5.81 8.19 -10.46
C ARG A 67 5.11 9.11 -9.47
N GLY A 68 5.03 8.69 -8.22
CA GLY A 68 4.46 9.48 -7.14
C GLY A 68 5.19 9.23 -5.83
N GLU A 69 5.29 10.28 -5.03
CA GLU A 69 5.77 10.22 -3.66
C GLU A 69 4.59 10.23 -2.69
N TYR A 70 4.67 9.35 -1.69
CA TYR A 70 3.65 9.11 -0.67
C TYR A 70 4.29 9.15 0.72
N SER A 71 3.67 9.82 1.66
CA SER A 71 4.09 9.78 3.07
C SER A 71 3.47 8.58 3.77
N ALA A 72 3.95 8.22 4.97
CA ALA A 72 3.29 7.18 5.79
C ALA A 72 1.79 7.44 6.03
N ALA A 73 1.36 8.70 6.03
CA ALA A 73 -0.06 9.10 6.14
C ALA A 73 -0.87 8.88 4.84
N ASP A 74 -0.22 8.80 3.67
CA ASP A 74 -0.87 8.48 2.40
C ASP A 74 -0.97 6.96 2.17
N ILE A 75 -0.24 6.17 2.95
CA ILE A 75 -0.28 4.71 2.92
C ILE A 75 -1.54 4.24 3.63
N THR A 76 -2.27 3.34 2.98
CA THR A 76 -3.55 2.80 3.47
C THR A 76 -3.50 1.27 3.55
N GLN A 77 -4.36 0.73 4.39
CA GLN A 77 -4.62 -0.71 4.47
C GLN A 77 -5.88 -1.02 3.68
N PHE A 78 -5.84 -2.07 2.87
CA PHE A 78 -7.01 -2.56 2.18
C PHE A 78 -6.96 -4.08 2.05
N GLN A 79 -8.14 -4.69 2.05
CA GLN A 79 -8.28 -6.11 1.73
C GLN A 79 -8.36 -6.27 0.22
N ALA A 80 -7.60 -7.22 -0.32
CA ALA A 80 -7.69 -7.52 -1.74
C ALA A 80 -9.02 -8.21 -2.06
N ALA A 81 -9.87 -7.53 -2.83
CA ALA A 81 -11.18 -8.07 -3.24
C ALA A 81 -11.04 -9.11 -4.37
N GLN A 82 -10.02 -8.97 -5.21
CA GLN A 82 -9.74 -9.83 -6.37
C GLN A 82 -8.25 -10.10 -6.48
N GLY A 83 -7.87 -11.18 -7.17
CA GLY A 83 -6.47 -11.60 -7.30
C GLY A 83 -5.63 -10.77 -8.28
N GLY A 84 -6.16 -9.64 -8.74
CA GLY A 84 -5.49 -8.74 -9.67
C GLY A 84 -4.50 -7.79 -8.99
N PRO A 85 -3.71 -7.02 -9.77
CA PRO A 85 -2.70 -6.10 -9.25
C PRO A 85 -3.29 -4.88 -8.52
N SER A 86 -4.59 -4.65 -8.65
CA SER A 86 -5.30 -3.52 -8.08
C SER A 86 -6.59 -3.97 -7.40
N SER A 87 -6.92 -3.35 -6.27
CA SER A 87 -8.26 -3.46 -5.67
C SER A 87 -9.04 -2.18 -5.90
N THR A 88 -10.24 -2.32 -6.44
CA THR A 88 -11.19 -1.21 -6.66
C THR A 88 -12.02 -0.92 -5.41
N ALA A 89 -11.48 -1.23 -4.23
CA ALA A 89 -12.16 -0.98 -2.95
C ALA A 89 -12.62 0.48 -2.84
#